data_AF-A0A4V2FZP3-F1
#
_entry.id   AF-A0A4V2FZP3-F1
#
_cell.length_a   1.000
_cell.length_b   1.000
_cell.length_c   1.000
_cell.angle_alpha   90.00
_cell.angle_beta   90.00
_cell.angle_gamma   90.00
#
_symmetry.space_group_name_H-M   'P 1'
#
loop_
_entity.id
_entity.type
_entity.pdbx_description
1 polymer ?
#
loop_
_entity_poly.entity_id
_entity_poly.type
_entity_poly.pdbx_seq_one_letter_code
_entity_poly.pdbx_strand_id
1 'polypeptide(L)'
;MSSRRFRLIRHHDVSGVSGTGPVAEGVQFTDGAVALRWYGDYPTTTVWDGVDSVIAIHGHGGATEIEWLDPEPGPDPDLRLPPRESLPPRPWPDLHSAPGPQDPDPLHSDGDLGTDRGFGPEGAFSRSRSRGAAPPSAWTSYRVFR
;
A
#
# COMPACT_ATOMS: atom_id res chain seq x y z
N MET A 1 7.12 -24.78 2.41
CA MET A 1 6.60 -23.83 1.42
C MET A 1 6.50 -22.46 2.05
N SER A 2 6.96 -21.42 1.37
CA SER A 2 6.81 -20.02 1.77
C SER A 2 6.09 -19.25 0.68
N SER A 3 5.66 -18.03 0.99
CA SER A 3 5.35 -17.10 -0.10
C SER A 3 6.61 -16.86 -0.93
N ARG A 4 6.43 -16.65 -2.23
CA ARG A 4 7.52 -16.40 -3.17
C ARG A 4 7.26 -15.18 -4.03
N ARG A 5 8.28 -14.34 -4.17
CA ARG A 5 8.26 -13.09 -4.91
C ARG A 5 8.64 -13.31 -6.35
N PHE A 6 8.09 -12.48 -7.22
CA PHE A 6 8.41 -12.48 -8.63
C PHE A 6 8.27 -11.09 -9.26
N ARG A 7 8.77 -10.95 -10.49
CA ARG A 7 8.50 -9.83 -11.40
C ARG A 7 7.82 -10.30 -12.66
N LEU A 8 6.97 -9.45 -13.24
CA LEU A 8 6.51 -9.62 -14.61
C LEU A 8 7.47 -8.91 -15.54
N ILE A 9 8.11 -9.67 -16.41
CA ILE A 9 9.04 -9.16 -17.42
C ILE A 9 8.34 -9.12 -18.77
N ARG A 10 8.18 -7.92 -19.31
CA ARG A 10 7.53 -7.64 -20.60
C ARG A 10 8.59 -7.51 -21.70
N HIS A 11 8.63 -8.45 -22.61
CA HIS A 11 9.53 -8.44 -23.77
C HIS A 11 8.97 -7.61 -24.93
N HIS A 12 7.65 -7.63 -25.10
CA HIS A 12 6.98 -6.89 -26.17
C HIS A 12 5.73 -6.18 -25.64
N ASP A 13 5.73 -4.84 -25.70
CA ASP A 13 4.57 -4.04 -25.28
C ASP A 13 3.49 -4.01 -26.37
N VAL A 14 2.65 -5.04 -26.39
CA VAL A 14 1.56 -5.18 -27.36
C VAL A 14 0.46 -4.12 -27.21
N SER A 15 0.33 -3.49 -26.04
CA SER A 15 -0.68 -2.45 -25.80
C SER A 15 -0.14 -1.04 -26.03
N GLY A 16 1.17 -0.84 -25.97
CA GLY A 16 1.82 0.47 -26.04
C GLY A 16 1.62 1.32 -24.77
N VAL A 17 1.18 0.71 -23.66
CA VAL A 17 0.85 1.40 -22.40
C VAL A 17 1.93 1.20 -21.34
N SER A 18 2.51 0.01 -21.26
CA SER A 18 3.31 -0.42 -20.10
C SER A 18 4.82 -0.33 -20.33
N GLY A 19 5.25 -0.21 -21.58
CA GLY A 19 6.65 -0.36 -21.97
C GLY A 19 7.15 -1.81 -21.83
N THR A 20 8.46 -1.97 -21.94
CA THR A 20 9.16 -3.26 -21.83
C THR A 20 10.04 -3.32 -20.57
N GLY A 21 10.45 -4.52 -20.18
CA GLY A 21 11.22 -4.79 -18.96
C GLY A 21 10.31 -5.17 -17.78
N PRO A 22 10.76 -4.98 -16.52
CA PRO A 22 9.93 -5.21 -15.35
C PRO A 22 8.74 -4.24 -15.34
N VAL A 23 7.52 -4.77 -15.45
CA VAL A 23 6.27 -3.95 -15.47
C VAL A 23 5.44 -4.10 -14.20
N ALA A 24 5.71 -5.14 -13.41
CA ALA A 24 5.09 -5.36 -12.11
C ALA A 24 5.98 -6.22 -11.21
N GLU A 25 5.74 -6.16 -9.91
CA GLU A 25 6.17 -7.16 -8.93
C GLU A 25 4.96 -7.88 -8.35
N GLY A 26 5.19 -9.09 -7.85
CA GLY A 26 4.15 -9.82 -7.16
C GLY A 26 4.69 -10.79 -6.13
N VAL A 27 3.77 -11.29 -5.32
CA VAL A 27 3.99 -12.36 -4.36
C VAL A 27 2.93 -13.41 -4.59
N GLN A 28 3.35 -14.66 -4.77
CA GLN A 28 2.47 -15.81 -4.66
C GLN A 28 2.50 -16.33 -3.21
N PHE A 29 1.35 -16.38 -2.58
CA PHE A 29 1.16 -16.90 -1.25
C PHE A 29 1.15 -18.43 -1.25
N THR A 30 1.27 -19.03 -0.06
CA THR A 30 1.36 -20.48 0.11
C THR A 30 0.09 -21.21 -0.29
N ASP A 31 -1.06 -20.54 -0.31
CA ASP A 31 -2.35 -21.06 -0.79
C ASP A 31 -2.55 -20.89 -2.30
N GLY A 32 -1.54 -20.37 -3.01
CA GLY A 32 -1.56 -20.16 -4.46
C GLY A 32 -2.01 -18.77 -4.88
N ALA A 33 -2.71 -18.03 -4.02
CA ALA A 33 -3.18 -16.68 -4.32
C ALA A 33 -2.01 -15.74 -4.62
N VAL A 34 -2.26 -14.70 -5.41
CA VAL A 34 -1.24 -13.76 -5.86
C VAL A 34 -1.67 -12.33 -5.58
N ALA A 35 -0.79 -11.55 -4.97
CA ALA A 35 -0.86 -10.09 -4.99
C ALA A 35 0.12 -9.56 -6.03
N LEU A 36 -0.33 -8.68 -6.92
CA LEU A 36 0.45 -8.10 -8.00
C LEU A 36 0.37 -6.56 -7.94
N ARG A 37 1.52 -5.90 -7.96
CA ARG A 37 1.67 -4.44 -7.99
C ARG A 37 2.26 -4.01 -9.33
N TRP A 38 1.45 -3.29 -10.11
CA TRP A 38 1.89 -2.68 -11.36
C TRP A 38 2.72 -1.42 -11.11
N TYR A 39 3.76 -1.25 -11.92
CA TYR A 39 4.58 -0.04 -11.97
C TYR A 39 3.97 0.99 -12.94
N GLY A 40 4.61 2.15 -13.05
CA GLY A 40 4.23 3.24 -13.96
C GLY A 40 3.45 4.37 -13.30
N ASP A 41 2.90 5.27 -14.11
CA ASP A 41 2.24 6.52 -13.66
C ASP A 41 0.93 6.28 -12.90
N TYR A 42 0.29 5.13 -13.14
CA TYR A 42 -0.98 4.75 -12.52
C TYR A 42 -0.86 3.39 -11.80
N PRO A 43 -0.05 3.32 -10.74
CA PRO A 43 0.32 2.05 -10.16
C PRO A 43 -0.87 1.43 -9.41
N THR A 44 -1.25 0.23 -9.82
CA THR A 44 -2.43 -0.48 -9.32
C THR A 44 -2.04 -1.78 -8.64
N THR A 45 -2.75 -2.15 -7.59
CA THR A 45 -2.58 -3.45 -6.92
C THR A 45 -3.78 -4.33 -7.24
N THR A 46 -3.52 -5.56 -7.66
CA THR A 46 -4.54 -6.56 -8.00
C THR A 46 -4.29 -7.85 -7.24
N VAL A 47 -5.36 -8.60 -6.99
CA VAL A 47 -5.30 -9.91 -6.35
C VAL A 47 -5.89 -10.96 -7.29
N TRP A 48 -5.31 -12.15 -7.28
CA TRP A 48 -5.65 -13.26 -8.16
C TRP A 48 -5.67 -14.56 -7.36
N ASP A 49 -6.52 -15.51 -7.77
CA ASP A 49 -6.57 -16.84 -7.13
C ASP A 49 -5.31 -17.67 -7.41
N GLY A 50 -4.59 -17.36 -8.48
CA GLY A 50 -3.43 -18.12 -8.90
C GLY A 50 -2.56 -17.40 -9.93
N VAL A 51 -1.31 -17.86 -10.03
CA VAL A 51 -0.33 -17.34 -11.00
C VAL A 51 -0.71 -17.63 -12.45
N ASP A 52 -1.41 -18.73 -12.70
CA ASP A 52 -1.87 -19.11 -14.04
C ASP A 52 -2.87 -18.09 -14.59
N SER A 53 -3.74 -17.53 -13.74
CA SER A 53 -4.68 -16.46 -14.12
C SER A 53 -3.94 -15.19 -14.51
N VAL A 54 -2.85 -14.86 -13.81
CA VAL A 54 -1.98 -13.71 -14.15
C VAL A 54 -1.37 -13.91 -15.53
N ILE A 55 -0.82 -15.09 -15.82
CA ILE A 55 -0.21 -15.41 -17.13
C ILE A 55 -1.26 -15.47 -18.24
N ALA A 56 -2.43 -16.05 -17.99
CA ALA A 56 -3.49 -16.16 -18.99
C ALA A 56 -3.94 -14.79 -19.52
N ILE A 57 -4.03 -13.80 -18.63
CA ILE A 57 -4.51 -12.45 -18.98
C ILE A 57 -3.36 -11.52 -19.39
N HIS A 58 -2.21 -11.60 -18.71
CA HIS A 58 -1.11 -10.64 -18.89
C HIS A 58 0.10 -11.22 -19.62
N GLY A 59 0.15 -12.53 -19.89
CA GLY A 59 1.26 -13.19 -20.59
C GLY A 59 1.33 -12.86 -22.08
N HIS A 60 0.20 -12.49 -22.70
CA HIS A 60 0.09 -12.09 -24.11
C HIS A 60 0.88 -13.01 -25.07
N GLY A 61 0.66 -14.33 -24.96
CA GLY A 61 1.32 -15.31 -25.84
C GLY A 61 2.83 -15.44 -25.63
N GLY A 62 3.35 -15.12 -24.44
CA GLY A 62 4.77 -15.16 -24.11
C GLY A 62 5.48 -13.81 -24.23
N ALA A 63 4.76 -12.74 -24.61
CA ALA A 63 5.30 -11.39 -24.57
C ALA A 63 5.55 -10.88 -23.14
N THR A 64 4.94 -11.50 -22.12
CA THR A 64 5.26 -11.31 -20.70
C THR A 64 5.52 -12.65 -20.03
N GLU A 65 6.55 -12.71 -19.19
CA GLU A 65 6.87 -13.89 -18.39
C GLU A 65 7.09 -13.53 -16.92
N ILE A 66 7.19 -14.58 -16.09
CA ILE A 66 7.48 -14.45 -14.67
C ILE A 66 8.95 -14.74 -14.41
N GLU A 67 9.61 -13.78 -13.76
CA GLU A 67 10.93 -13.96 -13.14
C GLU A 67 10.75 -14.21 -11.64
N TRP A 68 10.99 -15.44 -11.18
CA TRP A 68 10.95 -15.77 -9.74
C TRP A 68 12.23 -15.28 -9.04
N LEU A 69 12.06 -14.61 -7.89
CA LEU A 69 13.18 -14.05 -7.11
C LEU A 69 13.62 -14.94 -5.95
N ASP A 70 12.73 -15.83 -5.50
CA ASP A 70 12.99 -16.74 -4.39
C ASP A 70 13.18 -18.18 -4.92
N PRO A 71 14.17 -18.93 -4.42
CA PRO A 71 14.49 -20.28 -4.93
C PRO A 71 13.54 -21.37 -4.38
N GLU A 72 12.79 -21.06 -3.33
CA GLU A 72 11.92 -22.02 -2.66
C GLU A 72 10.75 -22.45 -3.57
N PRO A 73 10.32 -23.73 -3.47
CA PRO A 73 9.12 -24.20 -4.13
C PRO A 73 7.90 -23.39 -3.64
N GLY A 74 6.98 -23.13 -4.58
CA GLY A 74 5.88 -22.19 -4.40
C GLY A 74 4.75 -22.68 -3.49
N PRO A 75 3.49 -22.66 -3.96
CA PRO A 75 2.36 -22.99 -3.11
C PRO A 75 2.46 -24.41 -2.57
N ASP A 76 1.90 -24.59 -1.37
CA ASP A 76 1.76 -25.88 -0.75
C ASP A 76 0.56 -26.61 -1.35
N PRO A 77 0.76 -27.68 -2.15
CA PRO A 77 -0.33 -28.37 -2.83
C PRO A 77 -1.30 -29.04 -1.84
N ASP A 78 -0.86 -29.27 -0.61
CA ASP A 78 -1.66 -29.91 0.45
C ASP A 78 -2.36 -28.89 1.35
N LEU A 79 -2.08 -27.59 1.18
CA LEU A 79 -2.71 -26.52 1.95
C LEU A 79 -4.16 -26.31 1.50
N ARG A 80 -5.06 -27.11 2.06
CA ARG A 80 -6.51 -26.93 1.97
C ARG A 80 -6.98 -26.00 3.07
N LEU A 81 -6.91 -24.70 2.83
CA LEU A 81 -7.61 -23.76 3.70
C LEU A 81 -9.13 -24.01 3.58
N PRO A 82 -9.85 -24.20 4.70
CA PRO A 82 -11.30 -24.32 4.65
C PRO A 82 -11.89 -23.05 3.99
N PRO A 83 -12.92 -23.16 3.13
CA PRO A 83 -13.62 -21.99 2.61
C PRO A 83 -13.96 -21.06 3.77
N ARG A 84 -13.80 -19.74 3.58
CA ARG A 84 -14.05 -18.75 4.64
C ARG A 84 -15.45 -18.88 5.26
N GLU A 85 -16.39 -19.43 4.50
CA GLU A 85 -17.78 -19.76 4.87
C GLU A 85 -17.89 -20.88 5.92
N SER A 86 -16.94 -21.81 5.91
CA SER A 86 -16.86 -22.95 6.83
C SER A 86 -16.09 -22.62 8.11
N LEU A 87 -15.42 -21.47 8.16
CA LEU A 87 -15.02 -20.86 9.41
C LEU A 87 -16.26 -20.20 10.01
N PRO A 88 -16.65 -20.51 11.26
CA PRO A 88 -17.75 -19.79 11.88
C PRO A 88 -17.42 -18.30 11.79
N PRO A 89 -18.38 -17.42 11.44
CA PRO A 89 -18.16 -15.99 11.54
C PRO A 89 -17.71 -15.76 12.98
N ARG A 90 -16.43 -15.43 13.16
CA ARG A 90 -16.02 -14.88 14.45
C ARG A 90 -16.81 -13.59 14.51
N PRO A 91 -17.73 -13.40 15.48
CA PRO A 91 -18.21 -12.06 15.73
C PRO A 91 -16.94 -11.23 15.85
N TRP A 92 -16.86 -10.18 15.04
CA TRP A 92 -15.79 -9.21 15.18
C TRP A 92 -15.75 -8.92 16.68
N PRO A 93 -14.71 -9.25 17.45
CA PRO A 93 -14.61 -8.61 18.74
C PRO A 93 -14.60 -7.13 18.36
N ASP A 94 -15.53 -6.35 18.92
CA ASP A 94 -15.62 -4.90 18.72
C ASP A 94 -14.25 -4.40 18.30
N LEU A 95 -14.08 -3.99 17.01
CA LEU A 95 -12.79 -3.58 16.43
C LEU A 95 -11.99 -3.01 17.58
N HIS A 96 -10.92 -3.68 18.07
CA HIS A 96 -10.28 -3.28 19.33
C HIS A 96 -10.27 -1.76 19.33
N SER A 97 -11.07 -1.14 20.19
CA SER A 97 -11.28 0.30 20.10
C SER A 97 -9.90 0.89 20.00
N ALA A 98 -9.67 1.74 18.98
CA ALA A 98 -8.37 2.37 18.81
C ALA A 98 -7.90 2.77 20.22
N PRO A 99 -6.69 2.34 20.65
CA PRO A 99 -6.26 2.54 22.02
C PRO A 99 -6.62 3.97 22.40
N GLY A 100 -7.25 4.15 23.58
CA GLY A 100 -7.55 5.49 24.06
C GLY A 100 -6.29 6.37 23.95
N PRO A 101 -6.42 7.69 23.82
CA PRO A 101 -5.28 8.59 23.71
C PRO A 101 -4.21 8.19 24.73
N GLN A 102 -3.07 7.71 24.24
CA GLN A 102 -1.96 7.38 25.12
C GLN A 102 -1.47 8.70 25.71
N ASP A 103 -1.13 8.72 27.00
CA ASP A 103 -0.37 9.83 27.55
C ASP A 103 0.83 10.08 26.62
N PRO A 104 1.17 11.33 26.32
CA PRO A 104 2.30 11.61 25.45
C PRO A 104 3.51 10.84 25.96
N ASP A 105 4.14 10.07 25.06
CA ASP A 105 5.38 9.36 25.35
C ASP A 105 6.32 10.34 26.06
N PRO A 106 6.88 10.02 27.23
CA PRO A 106 7.81 10.92 27.92
C PRO A 106 9.01 11.33 27.04
N LEU A 107 9.30 10.58 25.96
CA LEU A 107 10.28 10.97 24.93
C LEU A 107 9.81 12.12 24.01
N HIS A 108 8.51 12.39 23.95
CA HIS A 108 7.87 13.55 23.33
C HIS A 108 7.31 14.53 24.38
N SER A 109 7.92 14.59 25.56
CA SER A 109 7.80 15.78 26.39
C SER A 109 8.44 16.92 25.60
N ASP A 110 7.64 17.88 25.13
CA ASP A 110 8.18 19.18 24.75
C ASP A 110 9.02 19.63 25.94
N GLY A 111 10.34 19.64 25.75
CA GLY A 111 11.29 19.98 26.77
C GLY A 111 10.86 21.30 27.38
N ASP A 112 10.68 21.27 28.70
CA ASP A 112 10.55 22.43 29.56
C ASP A 112 11.57 23.49 29.11
N LEU A 113 11.11 24.46 28.32
CA LEU A 113 11.86 25.67 28.04
C LEU A 113 11.83 26.45 29.35
N GLY A 114 12.72 26.02 30.25
CA GLY A 114 12.87 26.52 31.58
C GLY A 114 12.85 28.04 31.56
N THR A 115 11.83 28.59 32.21
CA THR A 115 11.84 29.97 32.65
C THR A 115 12.85 30.10 33.76
N ASP A 116 14.12 30.34 33.42
CA ASP A 116 15.00 31.10 34.29
C ASP A 116 16.12 31.79 33.50
N ARG A 117 15.98 33.11 33.33
CA ARG A 117 16.96 34.14 33.73
C ARG A 117 16.60 35.46 33.06
N GLY A 118 16.27 36.45 33.90
CA GLY A 118 15.94 37.79 33.45
C GLY A 118 17.11 38.53 32.80
N PHE A 119 16.77 39.44 31.89
CA PHE A 119 17.45 40.71 31.66
C PHE A 119 16.40 41.74 31.21
N GLY A 120 16.63 43.00 31.61
CA GLY A 120 15.67 44.11 31.64
C GLY A 120 15.16 44.67 30.29
N PRO A 121 14.61 45.89 30.33
CA PRO A 121 13.55 46.33 29.42
C PRO A 121 14.09 46.78 28.06
N GLU A 122 13.14 47.03 27.14
CA GLU A 122 13.25 47.73 25.85
C GLU A 122 13.25 46.81 24.61
N GLY A 123 12.21 46.93 23.78
CA GLY A 123 12.14 46.25 22.49
C GLY A 123 10.71 45.92 22.05
N ALA A 124 9.99 46.93 21.56
CA ALA A 124 8.70 46.74 20.92
C ALA A 124 8.82 45.88 19.65
N PHE A 125 8.06 44.80 19.54
CA PHE A 125 7.63 44.27 18.23
C PHE A 125 6.23 43.63 18.33
N SER A 126 5.28 44.32 17.70
CA SER A 126 3.89 43.89 17.52
C SER A 126 3.81 42.60 16.70
N ARG A 127 3.17 41.56 17.22
CA ARG A 127 2.74 40.40 16.41
C ARG A 127 1.25 40.52 16.12
N SER A 128 0.93 40.98 14.92
CA SER A 128 -0.43 40.92 14.36
C SER A 128 -0.87 39.47 14.21
N ARG A 129 -2.00 39.10 14.81
CA ARG A 129 -2.70 37.84 14.54
C ARG A 129 -3.36 37.91 13.16
N SER A 130 -2.83 37.18 12.18
CA SER A 130 -3.56 36.90 10.94
C SER A 130 -4.49 35.71 11.16
N ARG A 131 -5.77 35.93 10.88
CA ARG A 131 -6.85 34.94 10.92
C ARG A 131 -6.68 33.94 9.76
N GLY A 132 -7.05 32.69 10.02
CA GLY A 132 -6.93 31.58 9.07
C GLY A 132 -7.63 31.82 7.73
N ALA A 133 -6.99 31.39 6.66
CA ALA A 133 -7.57 31.28 5.33
C ALA A 133 -8.23 29.90 5.18
N ALA A 134 -9.47 29.87 4.69
CA ALA A 134 -10.16 28.65 4.30
C ALA A 134 -9.57 28.08 2.99
N PRO A 135 -9.57 26.75 2.78
CA PRO A 135 -9.07 26.16 1.54
C PRO A 135 -10.03 26.41 0.37
N PRO A 136 -9.54 26.65 -0.86
CA PRO A 136 -10.38 26.89 -2.01
C PRO A 136 -11.10 25.62 -2.48
N SER A 137 -12.38 25.77 -2.79
CA SER A 137 -13.27 24.78 -3.38
C SER A 137 -13.07 24.67 -4.89
N ALA A 138 -12.54 23.54 -5.36
CA ALA A 138 -12.65 23.14 -6.76
C ALA A 138 -12.51 21.62 -6.88
N TRP A 139 -13.62 20.89 -6.69
CA TRP A 139 -13.73 19.51 -7.16
C TRP A 139 -14.24 19.57 -8.59
N THR A 140 -13.32 19.50 -9.55
CA THR A 140 -13.66 19.34 -10.97
C THR A 140 -14.28 17.96 -11.18
N SER A 141 -15.52 17.96 -11.67
CA SER A 141 -16.34 16.80 -12.00
C SER A 141 -15.65 15.83 -12.97
N TYR A 142 -15.51 14.56 -12.57
CA TYR A 142 -15.13 13.47 -13.47
C TYR A 142 -16.31 13.12 -14.39
N ARG A 143 -16.06 13.10 -15.71
CA ARG A 143 -16.98 12.49 -16.68
C ARG A 143 -16.79 10.98 -16.63
N VAL A 144 -17.84 10.27 -16.20
CA VAL A 144 -17.97 8.83 -16.40
C VAL A 144 -18.27 8.60 -17.88
N PHE A 145 -17.36 7.94 -18.60
CA PHE A 145 -17.71 7.38 -19.90
C PHE A 145 -18.56 6.13 -19.67
N ARG A 146 -19.77 6.12 -20.25
CA ARG A 146 -20.67 4.97 -20.30
C ARG A 146 -20.26 4.04 -21.43
#